data_AF-A0A5V4DUZ0-F1
#
_entry.id   AF-A0A5V4DUZ0-F1
#
_cell.length_a   1.000
_cell.length_b   1.000
_cell.length_c   1.000
_cell.angle_alpha   90.00
_cell.angle_beta   90.00
_cell.angle_gamma   90.00
#
_symmetry.space_group_name_H-M   'P 1'
#
loop_
_entity.id
_entity.type
_entity.pdbx_description
1 polymer ?
#
loop_
_entity_poly.entity_id
_entity_poly.type
_entity_poly.pdbx_seq_one_letter_code
_entity_poly.pdbx_strand_id
1 'polypeptide(L)'
;MRKVVMLGAVVVSALALNGCKIDMGASIPLSGLLGSELKTGSADLYVEVPACNSYEDSRQPSKGLVDAKNEIAKIIPESEFKECFQKKFNSFASFSVPIAYGPANKVADSTSQIRVLRDTEKNFAYVAFGQKLKQSLDQARKKPSIAGGFSPSDVSLSLNLTNDTDKTITANFVGVYIRKAPVIVENDIEIGAGKVVSLTLSNVTTSMLFSDIKNRSAWFMDGMKQ
;
A
#
# COMPACT_ATOMS: atom_id res chain seq x y z
N MET A 1 20.42 26.56 26.22
CA MET A 1 19.32 25.56 26.29
C MET A 1 18.38 25.76 25.10
N ARG A 2 18.53 24.96 24.03
CA ARG A 2 17.52 24.87 22.96
C ARG A 2 16.95 23.46 23.05
N LYS A 3 15.70 23.36 23.52
CA LYS A 3 14.97 22.09 23.54
C LYS A 3 14.67 21.71 22.09
N VAL A 4 15.43 20.76 21.55
CA VAL A 4 15.07 20.05 20.32
C VAL A 4 13.97 19.08 20.71
N VAL A 5 12.72 19.46 20.47
CA VAL A 5 11.60 18.53 20.56
C VAL A 5 11.66 17.67 19.31
N MET A 6 12.28 16.51 19.45
CA MET A 6 12.27 15.44 18.45
C MET A 6 10.85 14.88 18.43
N LEU A 7 9.97 15.45 17.60
CA LEU A 7 8.68 14.83 17.28
C LEU A 7 8.99 13.59 16.44
N GLY A 8 8.98 12.43 17.11
CA GLY A 8 8.92 11.14 16.42
C GLY A 8 7.67 11.12 15.53
N ALA A 9 7.88 10.97 14.23
CA ALA A 9 6.81 10.77 13.27
C ALA A 9 6.17 9.40 13.54
N VAL A 10 5.17 9.38 14.41
CA VAL A 10 4.21 8.27 14.45
C VAL A 10 3.50 8.30 13.11
N VAL A 11 3.83 7.32 12.25
CA VAL A 11 3.13 7.07 10.99
C VAL A 11 1.70 6.67 11.35
N VAL A 12 0.82 7.66 11.53
CA VAL A 12 -0.61 7.43 11.55
C VAL A 12 -1.00 7.21 10.09
N SER A 13 -0.92 5.95 9.65
CA SER A 13 -1.59 5.48 8.44
C SER A 13 -3.06 5.88 8.56
N ALA A 14 -3.44 6.96 7.88
CA ALA A 14 -4.79 7.49 7.90
C ALA A 14 -5.68 6.52 7.13
N LEU A 15 -6.14 5.47 7.80
CA LEU A 15 -7.19 4.57 7.31
C LEU A 15 -8.31 5.43 6.73
N ALA A 16 -8.37 5.50 5.42
CA ALA A 16 -9.41 6.24 4.72
C ALA A 16 -10.69 5.42 4.93
N LEU A 17 -11.62 5.99 5.69
CA LEU A 17 -12.93 5.42 6.07
C LEU A 17 -13.88 5.31 4.87
N ASN A 18 -13.42 4.67 3.81
CA ASN A 18 -14.27 4.17 2.73
C ASN A 18 -14.64 2.73 3.13
N GLY A 19 -15.76 2.18 2.68
CA GLY A 19 -16.14 0.78 2.92
C GLY A 19 -15.22 -0.25 2.26
N CYS A 20 -13.92 0.05 2.14
CA CYS A 20 -12.88 -0.83 1.63
C CYS A 20 -12.61 -1.92 2.66
N LYS A 21 -12.78 -3.14 2.22
CA LYS A 21 -12.53 -4.35 3.01
C LYS A 21 -11.04 -4.59 3.22
N ILE A 22 -10.20 -4.04 2.35
CA ILE A 22 -8.76 -4.17 2.39
C ILE A 22 -8.15 -2.78 2.20
N ASP A 23 -7.33 -2.34 3.13
CA ASP A 23 -6.57 -1.09 3.04
C ASP A 23 -5.08 -1.39 3.22
N MET A 24 -4.25 -0.85 2.33
CA MET A 24 -2.80 -1.03 2.41
C MET A 24 -2.11 0.32 2.36
N GLY A 25 -1.19 0.54 3.30
CA GLY A 25 -0.41 1.77 3.43
C GLY A 25 1.09 1.50 3.39
N ALA A 26 1.83 2.20 2.54
CA ALA A 26 3.29 2.11 2.48
C ALA A 26 3.94 3.48 2.60
N SER A 27 5.08 3.56 3.27
CA SER A 27 5.94 4.75 3.28
C SER A 27 7.16 4.50 2.41
N ILE A 28 7.32 5.31 1.36
CA ILE A 28 8.36 5.13 0.34
C ILE A 28 9.30 6.32 0.37
N PRO A 29 10.58 6.13 0.76
CA PRO A 29 11.61 7.14 0.60
C PRO A 29 11.90 7.39 -0.89
N LEU A 30 11.88 8.65 -1.31
CA LEU A 30 12.14 9.02 -2.70
C LEU A 30 13.59 8.75 -3.10
N SER A 31 14.55 8.81 -2.17
CA SER A 31 15.93 8.42 -2.44
C SER A 31 16.05 6.97 -2.93
N GLY A 32 15.24 6.07 -2.38
CA GLY A 32 15.21 4.67 -2.78
C GLY A 32 14.36 4.42 -4.02
N LEU A 33 13.23 5.11 -4.18
CA LEU A 33 12.39 4.98 -5.39
C LEU A 33 13.10 5.51 -6.65
N LEU A 34 13.83 6.62 -6.51
CA LEU A 34 14.55 7.29 -7.60
C LEU A 34 16.01 6.81 -7.73
N GLY A 35 16.47 5.92 -6.85
CA GLY A 35 17.83 5.39 -6.83
C GLY A 35 18.09 4.33 -7.91
N SER A 36 19.31 3.80 -7.92
CA SER A 36 19.77 2.79 -8.89
C SER A 36 19.55 1.34 -8.46
N GLU A 37 19.20 1.13 -7.20
CA GLU A 37 19.06 -0.19 -6.59
C GLU A 37 17.64 -0.43 -6.10
N LEU A 38 17.21 -1.69 -6.16
CA LEU A 38 15.96 -2.10 -5.56
C LEU A 38 16.11 -2.16 -4.04
N LYS A 39 15.15 -1.58 -3.33
CA LYS A 39 15.08 -1.57 -1.87
C LYS A 39 13.88 -2.39 -1.40
N THR A 40 13.95 -2.87 -0.17
CA THR A 40 12.85 -3.54 0.52
C THR A 40 12.35 -2.69 1.68
N GLY A 41 11.10 -2.90 2.06
CA GLY A 41 10.48 -2.26 3.21
C GLY A 41 9.26 -3.06 3.64
N SER A 42 8.42 -2.43 4.46
CA SER A 42 7.15 -2.99 4.89
C SER A 42 5.99 -2.05 4.59
N ALA A 43 4.84 -2.61 4.31
CA ALA A 43 3.56 -1.90 4.29
C ALA A 43 2.67 -2.42 5.41
N ASP A 44 1.79 -1.55 5.88
CA ASP A 44 0.66 -1.96 6.71
C ASP A 44 -0.44 -2.49 5.80
N LEU A 45 -1.03 -3.62 6.16
CA LEU A 45 -2.20 -4.19 5.53
C LEU A 45 -3.30 -4.35 6.58
N TYR A 46 -4.45 -3.77 6.32
CA TYR A 46 -5.64 -3.85 7.16
C TYR A 46 -6.70 -4.62 6.41
N VAL A 47 -7.23 -5.68 7.04
CA VAL A 47 -8.30 -6.51 6.49
C VAL A 47 -9.49 -6.43 7.43
N GLU A 48 -10.64 -6.04 6.90
CA GLU A 48 -11.88 -6.05 7.67
C GLU A 48 -12.26 -7.49 8.03
N VAL A 49 -12.55 -7.69 9.31
CA VAL A 49 -13.03 -8.97 9.86
C VAL A 49 -14.35 -8.73 10.61
N PRO A 50 -15.22 -9.75 10.72
CA PRO A 50 -16.50 -9.59 11.42
C PRO A 50 -16.33 -9.19 12.90
N ALA A 51 -15.32 -9.75 13.56
CA ALA A 51 -14.98 -9.46 14.95
C ALA A 51 -13.52 -9.83 15.23
N CYS A 52 -12.90 -9.21 16.23
CA CYS A 52 -11.59 -9.65 16.71
C CYS A 52 -11.68 -10.88 17.63
N ASN A 53 -12.69 -10.94 18.50
CA ASN A 53 -12.84 -12.00 19.50
C ASN A 53 -14.07 -12.88 19.20
N SER A 54 -14.06 -14.10 19.70
CA SER A 54 -15.21 -15.01 19.64
C SER A 54 -16.39 -14.46 20.46
N TYR A 55 -17.60 -14.73 19.98
CA TYR A 55 -18.83 -14.39 20.69
C TYR A 55 -19.05 -15.31 21.91
N GLU A 56 -18.64 -16.57 21.78
CA GLU A 56 -18.75 -17.60 22.80
C GLU A 56 -17.73 -17.44 23.94
N ASP A 57 -16.49 -17.05 23.62
CA ASP A 57 -15.45 -16.69 24.60
C ASP A 57 -14.62 -15.51 24.09
N SER A 58 -14.81 -14.33 24.69
CA SER A 58 -14.14 -13.10 24.28
C SER A 58 -12.62 -13.09 24.48
N ARG A 59 -12.07 -14.09 25.19
CA ARG A 59 -10.63 -14.29 25.35
C ARG A 59 -10.01 -15.05 24.17
N GLN A 60 -10.84 -15.66 23.32
CA GLN A 60 -10.41 -16.40 22.14
C GLN A 60 -10.59 -15.55 20.88
N PRO A 61 -9.72 -15.73 19.85
CA PRO A 61 -9.88 -15.05 18.59
C PRO A 61 -11.17 -15.50 17.89
N SER A 62 -11.80 -14.58 17.15
CA SER A 62 -12.96 -14.94 16.33
C SER A 62 -12.56 -15.90 15.21
N LYS A 63 -13.51 -16.69 14.72
CA LYS A 63 -13.30 -17.53 13.53
C LYS A 63 -12.85 -16.70 12.32
N GLY A 64 -13.48 -15.54 12.11
CA GLY A 64 -13.13 -14.64 11.01
C GLY A 64 -11.69 -14.11 11.10
N LEU A 65 -11.19 -13.83 12.32
CA LEU A 65 -9.81 -13.43 12.53
C LEU A 65 -8.84 -14.59 12.22
N VAL A 66 -9.14 -15.80 12.68
CA VAL A 66 -8.32 -16.99 12.40
C VAL A 66 -8.26 -17.27 10.89
N ASP A 67 -9.41 -17.22 10.21
CA ASP A 67 -9.50 -17.44 8.77
C ASP A 67 -8.73 -16.36 7.98
N ALA A 68 -8.86 -15.09 8.38
CA ALA A 68 -8.10 -14.00 7.77
C ALA A 68 -6.59 -14.18 7.94
N LYS A 69 -6.12 -14.53 9.15
CA LYS A 69 -4.69 -14.80 9.40
C LYS A 69 -4.16 -15.92 8.52
N ASN A 70 -4.91 -17.02 8.42
CA ASN A 70 -4.51 -18.18 7.61
C ASN A 70 -4.47 -17.86 6.11
N GLU A 71 -5.48 -17.15 5.58
CA GLU A 71 -5.52 -16.82 4.17
C GLU A 71 -4.47 -15.75 3.82
N ILE A 72 -4.25 -14.74 4.66
CA ILE A 72 -3.18 -13.76 4.44
C ILE A 72 -1.79 -14.41 4.48
N ALA A 73 -1.52 -15.30 5.43
CA ALA A 73 -0.28 -16.08 5.46
C ALA A 73 -0.12 -16.98 4.22
N LYS A 74 -1.23 -17.43 3.61
CA LYS A 74 -1.17 -18.19 2.35
C LYS A 74 -0.85 -17.31 1.14
N ILE A 75 -1.45 -16.12 1.08
CA ILE A 75 -1.29 -15.19 -0.05
C ILE A 75 0.08 -14.50 0.01
N ILE A 76 0.50 -14.09 1.21
CA ILE A 76 1.75 -13.40 1.52
C ILE A 76 2.43 -14.16 2.67
N PRO A 77 3.24 -15.20 2.37
CA PRO A 77 3.88 -16.05 3.39
C PRO A 77 4.75 -15.31 4.41
N GLU A 78 5.34 -14.19 4.00
CA GLU A 78 6.19 -13.33 4.84
C GLU A 78 5.39 -12.26 5.61
N SER A 79 4.06 -12.34 5.60
CA SER A 79 3.22 -11.42 6.37
C SER A 79 3.30 -11.72 7.87
N GLU A 80 3.26 -10.66 8.67
CA GLU A 80 3.26 -10.74 10.12
C GLU A 80 1.99 -10.12 10.67
N PHE A 81 1.16 -10.91 11.36
CA PHE A 81 0.01 -10.39 12.07
C PHE A 81 0.47 -9.50 13.24
N LYS A 82 -0.02 -8.26 13.29
CA LYS A 82 0.32 -7.29 14.34
C LYS A 82 -0.71 -7.30 15.45
N GLU A 83 -1.95 -7.03 15.09
CA GLU A 83 -3.05 -6.94 16.05
C GLU A 83 -4.41 -7.05 15.36
N CYS A 84 -5.46 -7.20 16.15
CA CYS A 84 -6.81 -6.96 15.71
C CYS A 84 -7.45 -5.90 16.61
N PHE A 85 -8.02 -4.87 16.00
CA PHE A 85 -8.63 -3.77 16.73
C PHE A 85 -9.98 -3.39 16.12
N GLN A 86 -10.79 -2.70 16.91
CA GLN A 86 -12.06 -2.14 16.45
C GLN A 86 -11.92 -0.65 16.19
N LYS A 87 -12.44 -0.19 15.06
CA LYS A 87 -12.55 1.24 14.74
C LYS A 87 -13.97 1.53 14.31
N LYS A 88 -14.71 2.26 15.16
CA LYS A 88 -16.16 2.46 15.04
C LYS A 88 -16.89 1.10 15.09
N PHE A 89 -17.65 0.75 14.06
CA PHE A 89 -18.44 -0.48 13.99
C PHE A 89 -17.71 -1.64 13.31
N ASN A 90 -16.51 -1.42 12.75
CA ASN A 90 -15.78 -2.43 11.99
C ASN A 90 -14.57 -2.90 12.80
N SER A 91 -14.26 -4.19 12.67
CA SER A 91 -13.03 -4.79 13.21
C SER A 91 -12.01 -4.98 12.10
N PHE A 92 -10.74 -4.72 12.39
CA PHE A 92 -9.66 -4.83 11.42
C PHE A 92 -8.54 -5.70 11.98
N ALA A 93 -8.11 -6.68 11.20
CA ALA A 93 -6.86 -7.38 11.40
C ALA A 93 -5.75 -6.61 10.69
N SER A 94 -4.72 -6.22 11.45
CA SER A 94 -3.54 -5.52 10.95
C SER A 94 -2.39 -6.50 10.73
N PHE A 95 -1.73 -6.37 9.60
CA PHE A 95 -0.56 -7.12 9.21
C PHE A 95 0.53 -6.19 8.73
N SER A 96 1.78 -6.57 8.95
CA SER A 96 2.91 -6.02 8.20
C SER A 96 3.23 -6.96 7.05
N VAL A 97 3.37 -6.41 5.85
CA VAL A 97 3.70 -7.17 4.65
C VAL A 97 4.95 -6.61 4.00
N PRO A 98 5.87 -7.45 3.48
CA PRO A 98 7.05 -6.95 2.81
C PRO A 98 6.66 -6.27 1.50
N ILE A 99 7.37 -5.21 1.15
CA ILE A 99 7.27 -4.52 -0.14
C ILE A 99 8.65 -4.32 -0.74
N ALA A 100 8.70 -4.09 -2.05
CA ALA A 100 9.90 -3.62 -2.71
C ALA A 100 9.64 -2.31 -3.45
N TYR A 101 10.66 -1.45 -3.54
CA TYR A 101 10.56 -0.19 -4.26
C TYR A 101 11.89 0.20 -4.90
N GLY A 102 11.84 0.93 -6.02
CA GLY A 102 13.03 1.31 -6.79
C GLY A 102 12.87 1.06 -8.29
N PRO A 103 13.98 0.93 -9.04
CA PRO A 103 13.93 0.84 -10.50
C PRO A 103 13.41 -0.51 -10.99
N ALA A 104 12.49 -0.48 -11.96
CA ALA A 104 11.79 -1.66 -12.47
C ALA A 104 12.72 -2.71 -13.13
N ASN A 105 13.82 -2.27 -13.74
CA ASN A 105 14.79 -3.14 -14.41
C ASN A 105 15.66 -3.97 -13.43
N LYS A 106 15.55 -3.75 -12.12
CA LYS A 106 16.25 -4.51 -11.07
C LYS A 106 15.38 -5.58 -10.40
N VAL A 107 14.12 -5.70 -10.81
CA VAL A 107 13.18 -6.63 -10.20
C VAL A 107 13.50 -8.07 -10.61
N ALA A 108 13.77 -8.91 -9.61
CA ALA A 108 13.89 -10.36 -9.77
C ALA A 108 12.59 -11.09 -9.36
N ASP A 109 12.42 -12.33 -9.81
CA ASP A 109 11.25 -13.16 -9.47
C ASP A 109 11.10 -13.43 -7.96
N SER A 110 12.21 -13.43 -7.22
CA SER A 110 12.25 -13.63 -5.77
C SER A 110 11.93 -12.38 -4.94
N THR A 111 11.81 -11.21 -5.56
CA THR A 111 11.51 -9.95 -4.85
C THR A 111 10.12 -9.99 -4.24
N SER A 112 9.92 -9.25 -3.13
CA SER A 112 8.60 -8.98 -2.54
C SER A 112 7.50 -8.82 -3.59
N GLN A 113 6.36 -9.40 -3.26
CA GLN A 113 5.23 -9.50 -4.16
C GLN A 113 4.49 -8.18 -4.36
N ILE A 114 4.60 -7.21 -3.45
CA ILE A 114 4.01 -5.87 -3.60
C ILE A 114 5.14 -4.90 -3.94
N ARG A 115 4.99 -4.15 -5.03
CA ARG A 115 6.09 -3.39 -5.62
C ARG A 115 5.66 -1.97 -5.95
N VAL A 116 6.50 -0.99 -5.61
CA VAL A 116 6.38 0.42 -6.02
C VAL A 116 7.59 0.76 -6.89
N LEU A 117 7.42 0.72 -8.20
CA LEU A 117 8.53 0.71 -9.14
C LEU A 117 8.57 1.99 -9.96
N ARG A 118 9.79 2.38 -10.36
CA ARG A 118 10.03 3.42 -11.36
C ARG A 118 10.50 2.80 -12.66
N ASP A 119 9.84 3.15 -13.77
CA ASP A 119 10.41 2.98 -15.10
C ASP A 119 11.45 4.08 -15.33
N THR A 120 12.72 3.68 -15.45
CA THR A 120 13.84 4.63 -15.60
C THR A 120 13.91 5.26 -16.98
N GLU A 121 13.39 4.59 -18.02
CA GLU A 121 13.43 5.09 -19.40
C GLU A 121 12.30 6.09 -19.65
N LYS A 122 11.10 5.76 -19.19
CA LYS A 122 9.88 6.57 -19.40
C LYS A 122 9.59 7.54 -18.25
N ASN A 123 10.36 7.46 -17.17
CA ASN A 123 10.28 8.36 -16.01
C ASN A 123 8.89 8.43 -15.35
N PHE A 124 8.26 7.27 -15.13
CA PHE A 124 7.02 7.15 -14.36
C PHE A 124 7.14 6.10 -13.25
N ALA A 125 6.35 6.27 -12.19
CA ALA A 125 6.28 5.37 -11.05
C ALA A 125 4.90 4.73 -10.91
N TYR A 126 4.87 3.44 -10.59
CA TYR A 126 3.65 2.65 -10.57
C TYR A 126 3.68 1.60 -9.47
N VAL A 127 2.49 1.15 -9.06
CA VAL A 127 2.35 -0.02 -8.19
C VAL A 127 2.13 -1.27 -9.05
N ALA A 128 2.70 -2.40 -8.62
CA ALA A 128 2.52 -3.70 -9.26
C ALA A 128 2.50 -4.83 -8.24
N PHE A 129 1.80 -5.90 -8.59
CA PHE A 129 1.89 -7.19 -7.90
C PHE A 129 2.75 -8.17 -8.69
N GLY A 130 3.58 -8.94 -7.98
CA GLY A 130 4.23 -10.12 -8.52
C GLY A 130 3.20 -11.13 -9.01
N GLN A 131 3.54 -11.91 -10.04
CA GLN A 131 2.59 -12.83 -10.69
C GLN A 131 1.98 -13.83 -9.71
N LYS A 132 2.80 -14.38 -8.79
CA LYS A 132 2.33 -15.32 -7.76
C LYS A 132 1.30 -14.67 -6.83
N LEU A 133 1.56 -13.47 -6.35
CA LEU A 133 0.58 -12.74 -5.53
C LEU A 133 -0.68 -12.41 -6.31
N LYS A 134 -0.58 -11.97 -7.56
CA LYS A 134 -1.76 -11.72 -8.40
C LYS A 134 -2.63 -12.97 -8.51
N GLN A 135 -2.03 -14.13 -8.80
CA GLN A 135 -2.73 -15.41 -8.86
C GLN A 135 -3.36 -15.81 -7.52
N SER A 136 -2.64 -15.64 -6.40
CA SER A 136 -3.17 -15.93 -5.07
C SER A 136 -4.35 -15.00 -4.71
N LEU A 137 -4.25 -13.71 -5.02
CA LEU A 137 -5.34 -12.74 -4.82
C LEU A 137 -6.55 -13.05 -5.72
N ASP A 138 -6.33 -13.48 -6.96
CA ASP A 138 -7.42 -13.87 -7.88
C ASP A 138 -8.15 -15.15 -7.44
N GLN A 139 -7.47 -16.04 -6.73
CA GLN A 139 -8.10 -17.18 -6.07
C GLN A 139 -8.83 -16.75 -4.79
N ALA A 140 -8.21 -15.88 -3.99
CA ALA A 140 -8.74 -15.45 -2.71
C ALA A 140 -9.97 -14.54 -2.83
N ARG A 141 -10.04 -13.69 -3.86
CA ARG A 141 -11.18 -12.78 -4.11
C ARG A 141 -12.51 -13.51 -4.26
N LYS A 142 -12.47 -14.78 -4.67
CA LYS A 142 -13.64 -15.65 -4.85
C LYS A 142 -14.07 -16.38 -3.56
N LYS A 143 -13.30 -16.28 -2.48
CA LYS A 143 -13.56 -16.96 -1.22
C LYS A 143 -14.15 -16.01 -0.18
N PRO A 144 -15.10 -16.46 0.64
CA PRO A 144 -15.69 -15.64 1.70
C PRO A 144 -14.74 -15.39 2.90
N SER A 145 -13.60 -16.08 2.98
CA SER A 145 -12.69 -16.01 4.13
C SER A 145 -11.93 -14.69 4.31
N ILE A 146 -11.79 -13.88 3.25
CA ILE A 146 -11.26 -12.52 3.34
C ILE A 146 -12.42 -11.56 3.16
N ALA A 147 -12.86 -10.95 4.26
CA ALA A 147 -13.91 -9.93 4.27
C ALA A 147 -15.21 -10.33 3.51
N GLY A 148 -15.60 -11.60 3.55
CA GLY A 148 -16.77 -12.10 2.83
C GLY A 148 -16.60 -12.19 1.31
N GLY A 149 -15.35 -12.19 0.83
CA GLY A 149 -15.00 -11.97 -0.57
C GLY A 149 -14.79 -10.48 -0.84
N PHE A 150 -13.91 -10.16 -1.78
CA PHE A 150 -13.61 -8.77 -2.14
C PHE A 150 -13.54 -8.59 -3.65
N SER A 151 -13.87 -7.40 -4.10
CA SER A 151 -13.70 -6.90 -5.45
C SER A 151 -12.52 -5.92 -5.49
N PRO A 152 -11.95 -5.62 -6.67
CA PRO A 152 -10.90 -4.60 -6.79
C PRO A 152 -11.28 -3.23 -6.22
N SER A 153 -12.57 -2.87 -6.25
CA SER A 153 -13.09 -1.63 -5.64
C SER A 153 -13.12 -1.63 -4.12
N ASP A 154 -13.01 -2.80 -3.49
CA ASP A 154 -12.92 -2.93 -2.03
C ASP A 154 -11.49 -2.77 -1.51
N VAL A 155 -10.52 -2.55 -2.42
CA VAL A 155 -9.10 -2.38 -2.10
C VAL A 155 -8.73 -0.90 -2.16
N SER A 156 -8.15 -0.40 -1.07
CA SER A 156 -7.53 0.91 -0.96
C SER A 156 -6.00 0.76 -0.88
N LEU A 157 -5.27 1.63 -1.58
CA LEU A 157 -3.81 1.65 -1.60
C LEU A 157 -3.32 3.07 -1.38
N SER A 158 -2.63 3.30 -0.28
CA SER A 158 -2.08 4.59 0.11
C SER A 158 -0.57 4.56 0.16
N LEU A 159 0.06 5.59 -0.38
CA LEU A 159 1.51 5.79 -0.39
C LEU A 159 1.85 7.11 0.29
N ASN A 160 2.80 7.07 1.21
CA ASN A 160 3.47 8.25 1.76
C ASN A 160 4.84 8.37 1.09
N LEU A 161 4.94 9.26 0.11
CA LEU A 161 6.21 9.56 -0.56
C LEU A 161 6.98 10.55 0.30
N THR A 162 8.06 10.08 0.92
CA THR A 162 8.91 10.93 1.77
C THR A 162 10.08 11.42 0.94
N ASN A 163 10.21 12.73 0.77
CA ASN A 163 11.43 13.29 0.22
C ASN A 163 12.52 13.32 1.30
N ASP A 164 13.26 12.23 1.40
CA ASP A 164 14.41 12.05 2.27
C ASP A 164 15.73 12.49 1.59
N THR A 165 15.65 13.15 0.43
CA THR A 165 16.80 13.76 -0.25
C THR A 165 17.04 15.20 0.25
N ASP A 166 18.15 15.79 -0.16
CA ASP A 166 18.52 17.17 0.10
C ASP A 166 17.98 18.17 -0.93
N LYS A 167 17.30 17.68 -1.98
CA LYS A 167 16.79 18.50 -3.09
C LYS A 167 15.27 18.58 -3.08
N THR A 168 14.71 19.61 -3.71
CA THR A 168 13.29 19.62 -4.06
C THR A 168 13.07 18.66 -5.23
N ILE A 169 12.07 17.79 -5.10
CA ILE A 169 11.65 16.91 -6.19
C ILE A 169 10.37 17.47 -6.78
N THR A 170 10.34 17.64 -8.10
CA THR A 170 9.13 18.03 -8.83
C THR A 170 8.59 16.80 -9.57
N ALA A 171 7.29 16.53 -9.47
CA ALA A 171 6.66 15.41 -10.18
C ALA A 171 5.20 15.73 -10.52
N ASN A 172 4.66 15.04 -11.52
CA ASN A 172 3.22 15.06 -11.78
C ASN A 172 2.56 13.85 -11.14
N PHE A 173 1.30 13.99 -10.77
CA PHE A 173 0.49 12.94 -10.17
C PHE A 173 -0.74 12.68 -11.02
N VAL A 174 -1.09 11.40 -11.18
CA VAL A 174 -2.17 10.97 -12.07
C VAL A 174 -3.04 9.93 -11.39
N GLY A 175 -4.36 10.15 -11.40
CA GLY A 175 -5.34 9.19 -10.92
C GLY A 175 -5.15 8.82 -9.44
N VAL A 176 -4.99 9.83 -8.58
CA VAL A 176 -4.79 9.67 -7.13
C VAL A 176 -5.72 10.59 -6.35
N TYR A 177 -5.77 10.41 -5.04
CA TYR A 177 -6.30 11.38 -4.09
C TYR A 177 -5.13 11.93 -3.28
N ILE A 178 -4.91 13.23 -3.30
CA ILE A 178 -3.91 13.90 -2.46
C ILE A 178 -4.66 14.66 -1.38
N ARG A 179 -4.34 14.40 -0.11
CA ARG A 179 -5.06 14.98 1.05
C ARG A 179 -6.59 14.81 0.96
N LYS A 180 -7.05 13.67 0.45
CA LYS A 180 -8.47 13.32 0.19
C LYS A 180 -9.15 14.10 -0.94
N ALA A 181 -8.45 15.01 -1.62
CA ALA A 181 -8.96 15.65 -2.83
C ALA A 181 -8.63 14.80 -4.06
N PRO A 182 -9.58 14.54 -4.98
CA PRO A 182 -9.31 13.80 -6.20
C PRO A 182 -8.39 14.60 -7.13
N VAL A 183 -7.37 13.92 -7.66
CA VAL A 183 -6.41 14.42 -8.63
C VAL A 183 -6.48 13.52 -9.87
N ILE A 184 -7.00 14.06 -10.96
CA ILE A 184 -7.00 13.37 -12.26
C ILE A 184 -5.60 13.47 -12.86
N VAL A 185 -5.13 14.71 -13.03
CA VAL A 185 -3.74 15.06 -13.40
C VAL A 185 -3.42 16.35 -12.67
N GLU A 186 -2.29 16.39 -11.98
CA GLU A 186 -1.72 17.61 -11.40
C GLU A 186 -0.23 17.62 -11.69
N ASN A 187 0.24 18.70 -12.31
CA ASN A 187 1.60 18.80 -12.83
C ASN A 187 2.49 19.63 -11.91
N ASP A 188 3.78 19.36 -11.98
CA ASP A 188 4.84 20.13 -11.34
C ASP A 188 4.63 20.34 -9.82
N ILE A 189 4.13 19.32 -9.12
CA ILE A 189 4.03 19.36 -7.65
C ILE A 189 5.43 19.31 -7.07
N GLU A 190 5.79 20.35 -6.32
CA GLU A 190 7.05 20.42 -5.58
C GLU A 190 6.95 19.67 -4.23
N ILE A 191 7.90 18.78 -4.02
CA ILE A 191 8.11 18.06 -2.78
C ILE A 191 9.43 18.53 -2.20
N GLY A 192 9.39 19.50 -1.27
CA GLY A 192 10.60 20.00 -0.61
C GLY A 192 11.30 18.92 0.24
N ALA A 193 12.58 19.13 0.54
CA ALA A 193 13.36 18.24 1.40
C ALA A 193 12.69 18.02 2.77
N GLY A 194 12.66 16.77 3.23
CA GLY A 194 11.99 16.33 4.46
C GLY A 194 10.46 16.37 4.43
N LYS A 195 9.84 16.72 3.29
CA LYS A 195 8.37 16.74 3.16
C LYS A 195 7.82 15.39 2.72
N VAL A 196 6.55 15.18 3.06
CA VAL A 196 5.81 13.96 2.71
C VAL A 196 4.63 14.34 1.83
N VAL A 197 4.45 13.61 0.73
CA VAL A 197 3.21 13.61 -0.05
C VAL A 197 2.47 12.32 0.24
N SER A 198 1.35 12.45 0.95
CA SER A 198 0.42 11.35 1.19
C SER A 198 -0.62 11.29 0.08
N LEU A 199 -0.67 10.17 -0.62
CA LEU A 199 -1.62 9.91 -1.68
C LEU A 199 -2.32 8.57 -1.49
N THR A 200 -3.53 8.47 -2.03
CA THR A 200 -4.26 7.20 -2.18
C THR A 200 -4.53 6.98 -3.66
N LEU A 201 -4.23 5.81 -4.20
CA LEU A 201 -4.54 5.49 -5.59
C LEU A 201 -6.06 5.55 -5.81
N SER A 202 -6.49 6.10 -6.95
CA SER A 202 -7.91 6.08 -7.30
C SER A 202 -8.40 4.66 -7.56
N ASN A 203 -9.71 4.43 -7.47
CA ASN A 203 -10.29 3.11 -7.77
C ASN A 203 -9.95 2.63 -9.19
N VAL A 204 -9.87 3.55 -10.16
CA VAL A 204 -9.46 3.24 -11.53
C VAL A 204 -8.01 2.77 -11.53
N THR A 205 -7.10 3.51 -10.90
CA THR A 205 -5.68 3.15 -10.80
C THR A 205 -5.47 1.84 -10.06
N THR A 206 -6.14 1.63 -8.92
CA THR A 206 -6.10 0.39 -8.14
C THR A 206 -6.62 -0.81 -8.93
N SER A 207 -7.71 -0.65 -9.69
CA SER A 207 -8.27 -1.73 -10.51
C SER A 207 -7.29 -2.26 -11.57
N MET A 208 -6.32 -1.44 -12.00
CA MET A 208 -5.29 -1.87 -12.97
C MET A 208 -4.43 -3.00 -12.41
N LEU A 209 -4.22 -3.10 -11.09
CA LEU A 209 -3.47 -4.19 -10.46
C LEU A 209 -4.14 -5.56 -10.66
N PHE A 210 -5.46 -5.55 -10.81
CA PHE A 210 -6.28 -6.75 -10.98
C PHE A 210 -6.62 -7.02 -12.45
N SER A 211 -6.17 -6.19 -13.39
CA SER A 211 -6.41 -6.38 -14.82
C SER A 211 -5.58 -7.53 -15.40
N ASP A 212 -6.15 -8.30 -16.32
CA ASP A 212 -5.44 -9.35 -17.08
C ASP A 212 -4.75 -8.80 -18.35
N ILE A 213 -4.89 -7.49 -18.60
CA ILE A 213 -4.30 -6.85 -19.77
C ILE A 213 -2.79 -6.69 -19.53
N LYS A 214 -2.00 -7.35 -20.37
CA LYS A 214 -0.53 -7.26 -20.34
C LYS A 214 -0.08 -5.80 -20.42
N ASN A 215 0.98 -5.47 -19.67
CA ASN A 215 1.62 -4.16 -19.63
C ASN A 215 0.76 -3.01 -19.05
N ARG A 216 -0.36 -3.30 -18.37
CA ARG A 216 -1.02 -2.30 -17.54
C ARG A 216 -0.41 -2.27 -16.15
N SER A 217 -0.08 -1.07 -15.70
CA SER A 217 0.47 -0.79 -14.38
C SER A 217 -0.39 0.25 -13.68
N ALA A 218 -0.48 0.19 -12.36
CA ALA A 218 -1.14 1.22 -11.55
C ALA A 218 -0.22 2.44 -11.42
N TRP A 219 -0.06 3.16 -12.54
CA TRP A 219 0.75 4.37 -12.65
C TRP A 219 0.09 5.50 -11.86
N PHE A 220 0.91 6.21 -11.06
CA PHE A 220 0.43 7.27 -10.17
C PHE A 220 1.28 8.55 -10.18
N MET A 221 2.52 8.49 -10.66
CA MET A 221 3.45 9.63 -10.66
C MET A 221 4.35 9.59 -11.90
N ASP A 222 4.64 10.72 -12.54
CA ASP A 222 5.62 10.82 -13.64
C ASP A 222 6.39 12.15 -13.62
N GLY A 223 7.20 12.37 -14.65
CA GLY A 223 7.83 13.68 -14.89
C GLY A 223 8.81 14.09 -13.78
N MET A 224 9.28 13.12 -13.00
CA MET A 224 10.11 13.34 -11.81
C MET A 224 11.43 14.04 -12.17
N LYS A 225 11.71 15.16 -11.50
CA LYS A 225 12.91 16.00 -11.64
C LYS A 225 13.46 16.37 -10.25
N GLN A 226 14.77 16.59 -10.16
CA GLN A 226 15.50 17.04 -8.97
C GLN A 226 16.16 18.39 -9.24
#